data_AF-A0A7Z0PW33-F1
#
_entry.id   AF-A0A7Z0PW33-F1
#
_cell.length_a   1.000
_cell.length_b   1.000
_cell.length_c   1.000
_cell.angle_alpha   90.00
_cell.angle_beta   90.00
_cell.angle_gamma   90.00
#
_symmetry.space_group_name_H-M   'P 1'
#
loop_
_entity.id
_entity.type
_entity.pdbx_description
1 polymer ?
#
loop_
_entity_poly.entity_id
_entity_poly.type
_entity_poly.pdbx_seq_one_letter_code
_entity_poly.pdbx_strand_id
1 'polypeptide(L)'
;MPPTTPASAASVRDLARKMRASVDEFTLVDADGHIPDPPPYADLLHHVRTTHQHLVDVVELATAEATAGCPDRPPGTRERLVLAASDALAASYLFGHTLRDVLASADIKPHESAIVLAHAGARAELRRGAEALDETAVLLEQHQATQGPSPSMRLPDQPPKRPGPTR
;
A
#
# COMPACT_ATOMS: atom_id res chain seq x y z
N MET A 1 -4.50 -14.83 -21.92
CA MET A 1 -4.46 -13.73 -20.93
C MET A 1 -3.23 -12.89 -21.23
N PRO A 2 -3.34 -11.55 -21.29
CA PRO A 2 -2.18 -10.69 -21.45
C PRO A 2 -1.24 -10.84 -20.23
N PRO A 3 0.09 -10.70 -20.41
CA PRO A 3 1.03 -10.79 -19.31
C PRO A 3 0.76 -9.66 -18.30
N THR A 4 0.47 -10.04 -17.05
CA THR A 4 0.33 -9.07 -15.94
C THR A 4 1.73 -8.69 -15.48
N THR A 5 2.06 -7.40 -15.51
CA THR A 5 3.34 -6.91 -14.99
C THR A 5 3.31 -7.00 -13.47
N PRO A 6 4.30 -7.62 -12.82
CA PRO A 6 4.29 -7.75 -11.38
C PRO A 6 4.50 -6.40 -10.69
N ALA A 7 4.20 -6.32 -9.40
CA ALA A 7 4.22 -5.06 -8.66
C ALA A 7 5.64 -4.44 -8.67
N SER A 8 5.72 -3.16 -9.04
CA SER A 8 6.97 -2.41 -9.00
C SER A 8 7.13 -1.73 -7.64
N ALA A 9 8.37 -1.51 -7.18
CA ALA A 9 8.61 -0.75 -5.96
C ALA A 9 7.97 0.65 -6.02
N ALA A 10 8.03 1.31 -7.20
CA ALA A 10 7.44 2.62 -7.41
C ALA A 10 5.91 2.63 -7.27
N SER A 11 5.22 1.65 -7.87
CA SER A 11 3.75 1.55 -7.76
C SER A 11 3.30 1.21 -6.34
N VAL A 12 4.02 0.32 -5.65
CA VAL A 12 3.74 -0.01 -4.24
C VAL A 12 3.93 1.21 -3.34
N ARG A 13 5.02 1.97 -3.52
CA ARG A 13 5.28 3.18 -2.73
C ARG A 13 4.31 4.31 -3.01
N ASP A 14 3.90 4.48 -4.27
CA ASP A 14 2.89 5.48 -4.62
C ASP A 14 1.58 5.21 -3.87
N LEU A 15 1.14 3.95 -3.83
CA LEU A 15 -0.06 3.56 -3.10
C LEU A 15 0.09 3.73 -1.58
N ALA A 16 1.24 3.34 -1.01
CA ALA A 16 1.54 3.57 0.41
C ALA A 16 1.41 5.07 0.78
N ARG A 17 1.97 5.95 -0.06
CA ARG A 17 1.87 7.40 0.10
C ARG A 17 0.42 7.90 0.02
N LYS A 18 -0.37 7.42 -0.95
CA LYS A 18 -1.79 7.78 -1.07
C LYS A 18 -2.59 7.37 0.16
N MET A 19 -2.37 6.16 0.67
CA MET A 19 -3.04 5.69 1.88
C MET A 19 -2.69 6.55 3.10
N ARG A 20 -1.43 6.96 3.27
CA ARG A 20 -1.02 7.88 4.35
C ARG A 20 -1.68 9.25 4.23
N ALA A 21 -1.69 9.81 3.02
CA ALA A 21 -2.36 11.08 2.77
C ALA A 21 -3.84 11.01 3.17
N SER A 22 -4.52 9.90 2.84
CA SER A 22 -5.89 9.65 3.30
C SER A 22 -6.01 9.52 4.82
N VAL A 23 -5.06 8.86 5.51
CA VAL A 23 -5.06 8.78 6.99
C VAL A 23 -5.02 10.18 7.62
N ASP A 24 -4.22 11.09 7.06
CA ASP A 24 -4.08 12.46 7.56
C ASP A 24 -5.30 13.33 7.23
N GLU A 25 -5.92 13.11 6.07
CA GLU A 25 -7.13 13.79 5.61
C GLU A 25 -8.38 13.36 6.38
N PHE A 26 -8.51 12.08 6.72
CA PHE A 26 -9.75 11.54 7.25
C PHE A 26 -9.95 11.95 8.71
N THR A 27 -10.72 13.02 8.91
CA THR A 27 -11.11 13.54 10.22
C THR A 27 -12.60 13.36 10.44
N LEU A 28 -13.00 12.96 11.65
CA LEU A 28 -14.41 12.88 12.04
C LEU A 28 -14.78 13.90 13.12
N VAL A 29 -13.83 14.24 13.98
CA VAL A 29 -14.04 15.13 15.11
C VAL A 29 -13.58 16.55 14.79
N ASP A 30 -14.25 17.53 15.37
CA ASP A 30 -13.85 18.93 15.36
C ASP A 30 -12.67 19.21 16.31
N ALA A 31 -12.32 20.49 16.47
CA ALA A 31 -11.23 20.93 17.34
C ALA A 31 -11.48 20.63 18.82
N ASP A 32 -12.75 20.47 19.23
CA ASP A 32 -13.15 20.16 20.60
C ASP A 32 -13.23 18.63 20.84
N GLY A 33 -12.97 17.83 19.81
CA GLY A 33 -12.99 16.37 19.90
C GLY A 33 -14.39 15.75 19.75
N HIS A 34 -15.35 16.52 19.23
CA HIS A 34 -16.74 16.11 19.05
C HIS A 34 -17.09 15.85 17.59
N ILE A 35 -18.07 15.00 17.35
CA ILE A 35 -18.68 14.89 16.01
C ILE A 35 -19.46 16.18 15.76
N PRO A 36 -19.18 16.93 14.67
CA PRO A 36 -19.91 18.15 14.34
C PRO A 36 -21.43 17.92 14.24
N ASP A 37 -22.20 18.95 14.57
CA ASP A 37 -23.66 18.99 14.37
C ASP A 37 -24.01 20.10 13.36
N PRO A 38 -24.50 19.77 12.14
CA PRO A 38 -24.83 18.43 11.66
C PRO A 38 -23.57 17.59 11.31
N PRO A 39 -23.69 16.25 11.28
CA PRO A 39 -22.56 15.37 10.97
C PRO A 39 -22.00 15.56 9.55
N PRO A 40 -20.69 15.35 9.35
CA PRO A 40 -20.03 15.54 8.05
C PRO A 40 -20.28 14.35 7.10
N TYR A 41 -21.52 14.16 6.63
CA TYR A 41 -21.92 13.00 5.82
C TYR A 41 -21.16 12.88 4.50
N ALA A 42 -20.92 14.00 3.82
CA ALA A 42 -20.19 14.01 2.55
C ALA A 42 -18.75 13.51 2.73
N ASP A 43 -18.11 13.91 3.83
CA ASP A 43 -16.74 13.51 4.17
C ASP A 43 -16.70 12.02 4.56
N LEU A 44 -17.68 11.55 5.35
CA LEU A 44 -17.79 10.12 5.67
C LEU A 44 -17.97 9.24 4.43
N LEU A 45 -18.82 9.65 3.48
CA LEU A 45 -18.94 8.96 2.19
C LEU A 45 -17.64 9.00 1.39
N HIS A 46 -16.94 10.13 1.42
CA HIS A 46 -15.62 10.26 0.80
C HIS A 46 -14.62 9.26 1.42
N HIS A 47 -14.55 9.16 2.75
CA HIS A 47 -13.65 8.22 3.45
C HIS A 47 -13.91 6.78 3.01
N VAL A 48 -15.18 6.36 2.93
CA VAL A 48 -15.57 5.02 2.50
C VAL A 48 -15.15 4.76 1.06
N ARG A 49 -15.51 5.65 0.14
CA ARG A 49 -15.20 5.50 -1.29
C ARG A 49 -13.70 5.43 -1.54
N THR A 50 -12.95 6.34 -0.93
CA THR A 50 -11.50 6.44 -1.12
C THR A 50 -10.79 5.22 -0.51
N THR A 51 -11.20 4.76 0.68
CA THR A 51 -10.63 3.54 1.29
C THR A 51 -10.97 2.28 0.48
N HIS A 52 -12.18 2.20 -0.08
CA HIS A 52 -12.56 1.10 -0.95
C HIS A 52 -11.72 1.07 -2.23
N GLN A 53 -11.41 2.25 -2.79
CA GLN A 53 -10.49 2.33 -3.94
C GLN A 53 -9.09 1.83 -3.57
N HIS A 54 -8.56 2.23 -2.41
CA HIS A 54 -7.26 1.72 -1.93
C HIS A 54 -7.26 0.19 -1.81
N LEU A 55 -8.32 -0.41 -1.28
CA LEU A 55 -8.47 -1.86 -1.23
C LEU A 55 -8.38 -2.49 -2.63
N VAL A 56 -9.11 -1.95 -3.61
CA VAL A 56 -9.07 -2.45 -4.99
C VAL A 56 -7.66 -2.37 -5.55
N ASP A 57 -6.98 -1.22 -5.40
CA ASP A 57 -5.63 -1.00 -5.89
C ASP A 57 -4.63 -2.00 -5.28
N VAL A 58 -4.72 -2.26 -3.96
CA VAL A 58 -3.84 -3.26 -3.30
C VAL A 58 -4.13 -4.68 -3.80
N VAL A 59 -5.40 -5.05 -3.98
CA VAL A 59 -5.79 -6.37 -4.50
C VAL A 59 -5.30 -6.56 -5.93
N GLU A 60 -5.33 -5.52 -6.77
CA GLU A 60 -4.77 -5.56 -8.11
C GLU A 60 -3.25 -5.79 -8.09
N LEU A 61 -2.52 -5.10 -7.21
CA LEU A 61 -1.08 -5.33 -7.02
C LEU A 61 -0.78 -6.77 -6.56
N ALA A 62 -1.53 -7.25 -5.55
CA ALA A 62 -1.37 -8.61 -5.03
C ALA A 62 -1.68 -9.67 -6.09
N THR A 63 -2.71 -9.44 -6.90
CA THR A 63 -3.10 -10.32 -8.01
C THR A 63 -2.01 -10.35 -9.08
N ALA A 64 -1.53 -9.18 -9.51
CA ALA A 64 -0.46 -9.09 -10.49
C ALA A 64 0.84 -9.77 -10.01
N GLU A 65 1.15 -9.66 -8.73
CA GLU A 65 2.32 -10.33 -8.11
C GLU A 65 2.15 -11.85 -8.02
N ALA A 66 0.93 -12.34 -7.82
CA ALA A 66 0.62 -13.77 -7.83
C ALA A 66 0.67 -14.35 -9.26
N THR A 67 0.13 -13.64 -10.25
CA THR A 67 0.00 -14.14 -11.64
C THR A 67 1.29 -14.06 -12.45
N ALA A 68 2.15 -13.07 -12.19
CA ALA A 68 3.38 -12.90 -12.95
C ALA A 68 4.38 -14.05 -12.78
N GLY A 69 4.25 -14.87 -11.73
CA GLY A 69 5.06 -16.08 -11.55
C GLY A 69 6.57 -15.84 -11.47
N CYS A 70 7.01 -14.62 -11.13
CA CYS A 70 8.42 -14.26 -11.11
C CYS A 70 9.14 -15.03 -9.97
N PRO A 71 10.04 -15.98 -10.29
CA PRO A 71 10.65 -16.84 -9.28
C PRO A 71 11.74 -16.12 -8.48
N ASP A 72 12.28 -15.02 -9.00
CA ASP A 72 13.34 -14.22 -8.39
C ASP A 72 12.77 -13.08 -7.54
N ARG A 73 11.60 -13.26 -6.95
CA ARG A 73 11.00 -12.25 -6.07
C ARG A 73 11.53 -12.41 -4.65
N PRO A 74 11.78 -11.30 -3.93
CA PRO A 74 12.24 -11.41 -2.56
C PRO A 74 11.15 -12.06 -1.69
N PRO A 75 11.54 -12.94 -0.76
CA PRO A 75 10.60 -13.68 0.07
C PRO A 75 9.77 -12.73 0.95
N GLY A 76 8.49 -13.03 1.12
CA GLY A 76 7.58 -12.19 1.91
C GLY A 76 6.91 -11.05 1.13
N THR A 77 7.18 -10.88 -0.17
CA THR A 77 6.53 -9.83 -0.99
C THR A 77 5.02 -10.07 -1.08
N ARG A 78 4.61 -11.29 -1.42
CA ARG A 78 3.19 -11.63 -1.61
C ARG A 78 2.42 -11.57 -0.29
N GLU A 79 3.02 -12.08 0.77
CA GLU A 79 2.45 -12.11 2.11
C GLU A 79 2.17 -10.69 2.61
N ARG A 80 3.09 -9.75 2.40
CA ARG A 80 2.89 -8.34 2.78
C ARG A 80 1.84 -7.63 1.93
N LEU A 81 1.76 -7.92 0.63
CA LEU A 81 0.68 -7.37 -0.21
C LEU A 81 -0.70 -7.89 0.24
N VAL A 82 -0.79 -9.16 0.63
CA VAL A 82 -2.04 -9.74 1.19
C VAL A 82 -2.36 -9.14 2.55
N LEU A 83 -1.35 -8.88 3.40
CA LEU A 83 -1.53 -8.20 4.67
C LEU A 83 -2.09 -6.78 4.45
N ALA A 84 -1.47 -6.00 3.56
CA ALA A 84 -1.96 -4.67 3.21
C ALA A 84 -3.40 -4.69 2.66
N ALA A 85 -3.76 -5.70 1.87
CA ALA A 85 -5.13 -5.85 1.36
C ALA A 85 -6.12 -6.15 2.50
N SER A 86 -5.72 -6.99 3.46
CA SER A 86 -6.51 -7.32 4.65
C SER A 86 -6.76 -6.08 5.52
N ASP A 87 -5.72 -5.28 5.75
CA ASP A 87 -5.82 -4.03 6.51
C ASP A 87 -6.71 -2.99 5.79
N ALA A 88 -6.56 -2.84 4.47
CA ALA A 88 -7.42 -1.96 3.67
C ALA A 88 -8.89 -2.40 3.68
N LEU A 89 -9.16 -3.72 3.67
CA LEU A 89 -10.50 -4.27 3.79
C LEU A 89 -11.10 -3.96 5.16
N ALA A 90 -10.34 -4.16 6.24
CA ALA A 90 -10.77 -3.85 7.60
C ALA A 90 -11.07 -2.35 7.75
N ALA A 91 -10.21 -1.48 7.23
CA ALA A 91 -10.43 -0.03 7.20
C ALA A 91 -11.73 0.32 6.44
N SER A 92 -11.92 -0.23 5.24
CA SER A 92 -13.11 0.02 4.41
C SER A 92 -14.39 -0.40 5.13
N TYR A 93 -14.37 -1.55 5.82
CA TYR A 93 -15.49 -2.03 6.62
C TYR A 93 -15.80 -1.08 7.78
N LEU A 94 -14.79 -0.68 8.56
CA LEU A 94 -14.97 0.20 9.72
C LEU A 94 -15.47 1.59 9.33
N PHE A 95 -14.93 2.21 8.27
CA PHE A 95 -15.48 3.48 7.77
C PHE A 95 -16.94 3.36 7.32
N GLY A 96 -17.29 2.26 6.64
CA GLY A 96 -18.67 1.99 6.25
C GLY A 96 -19.60 1.82 7.45
N HIS A 97 -19.12 1.16 8.50
CA HIS A 97 -19.86 0.97 9.75
C HIS A 97 -20.05 2.30 10.50
N THR A 98 -19.01 3.14 10.59
CA THR A 98 -19.10 4.50 11.14
C THR A 98 -20.18 5.30 10.41
N LEU A 99 -20.16 5.32 9.08
CA LEU A 99 -21.17 6.03 8.29
C LEU A 99 -22.59 5.50 8.57
N ARG A 100 -22.75 4.18 8.61
CA ARG A 100 -24.04 3.55 8.92
C ARG A 100 -24.55 3.98 10.30
N ASP A 101 -23.70 3.96 11.32
CA ASP A 101 -24.09 4.29 12.69
C ASP A 101 -24.50 5.77 12.80
N VAL A 102 -23.75 6.68 12.16
CA VAL A 102 -24.11 8.10 12.08
C VAL A 102 -25.45 8.31 11.37
N LEU A 103 -25.74 7.56 10.30
CA LEU A 103 -27.01 7.66 9.56
C LEU A 103 -28.19 7.01 10.28
N ALA A 104 -27.96 5.95 11.05
CA ALA A 104 -29.01 5.21 11.74
C ALA A 104 -29.45 5.90 13.04
N SER A 105 -28.62 6.77 13.60
CA SER A 105 -28.89 7.48 14.85
C SER A 105 -29.62 8.80 14.60
N ALA A 106 -30.84 8.92 15.12
CA ALA A 106 -31.57 10.19 15.17
C ALA A 106 -30.92 11.20 16.14
N ASP A 107 -30.22 10.71 17.16
CA ASP A 107 -29.34 11.46 18.06
C ASP A 107 -28.02 10.70 18.19
N ILE A 108 -26.92 11.35 17.83
CA ILE A 108 -25.57 10.77 17.84
C ILE A 108 -24.95 10.81 19.24
N LYS A 109 -25.38 11.73 20.12
CA LYS A 109 -24.72 11.96 21.42
C LYS A 109 -24.60 10.70 22.28
N PRO A 110 -25.60 9.79 22.36
CA PRO A 110 -25.46 8.54 23.11
C PRO A 110 -24.42 7.55 22.54
N HIS A 111 -24.07 7.69 21.26
CA HIS A 111 -23.21 6.77 20.52
C HIS A 111 -21.89 7.40 20.06
N GLU A 112 -21.68 8.69 20.33
CA GLU A 112 -20.58 9.50 19.82
C GLU A 112 -19.21 8.84 20.07
N SER A 113 -18.94 8.41 21.31
CA SER A 113 -17.68 7.76 21.67
C SER A 113 -17.42 6.47 20.88
N ALA A 114 -18.46 5.67 20.63
CA ALA A 114 -18.34 4.41 19.88
C ALA A 114 -18.05 4.69 18.40
N ILE A 115 -18.71 5.70 17.83
CA ILE A 115 -18.52 6.12 16.44
C ILE A 115 -17.10 6.69 16.24
N VAL A 116 -16.64 7.55 17.15
CA VAL A 116 -15.27 8.10 17.14
C VAL A 116 -14.23 7.00 17.24
N LEU A 117 -14.43 6.03 18.14
CA LEU A 117 -13.50 4.90 18.29
C LEU A 117 -13.46 4.02 17.04
N ALA A 118 -14.62 3.73 16.42
CA ALA A 118 -14.68 2.96 15.18
C ALA A 118 -13.95 3.67 14.02
N HIS A 119 -14.13 4.98 13.88
CA HIS A 119 -13.43 5.78 12.87
C HIS A 119 -11.92 5.83 13.12
N ALA A 120 -11.49 6.03 14.36
CA ALA A 120 -10.08 5.96 14.73
C ALA A 120 -9.47 4.58 14.45
N GLY A 121 -10.22 3.51 14.72
CA GLY A 121 -9.86 2.14 14.35
C GLY A 121 -9.67 1.98 12.84
N ALA A 122 -10.59 2.50 12.04
CA ALA A 122 -10.49 2.49 10.57
C ALA A 122 -9.22 3.17 10.06
N ARG A 123 -8.88 4.35 10.62
CA ARG A 123 -7.63 5.06 10.30
C ARG A 123 -6.39 4.26 10.71
N ALA A 124 -6.45 3.56 11.84
CA ALA A 124 -5.35 2.74 12.32
C ALA A 124 -5.08 1.54 11.39
N GLU A 125 -6.14 0.87 10.92
CA GLU A 125 -6.02 -0.19 9.90
C GLU A 125 -5.43 0.37 8.60
N LEU A 126 -5.94 1.51 8.12
CA LEU A 126 -5.44 2.13 6.90
C LEU A 126 -3.95 2.49 7.00
N ARG A 127 -3.50 2.95 8.18
CA ARG A 127 -2.08 3.22 8.45
C ARG A 127 -1.25 1.95 8.42
N ARG A 128 -1.69 0.86 9.06
CA ARG A 128 -1.00 -0.45 9.02
C ARG A 128 -0.83 -0.95 7.60
N GLY A 129 -1.88 -0.86 6.78
CA GLY A 129 -1.80 -1.22 5.37
C GLY A 129 -0.75 -0.39 4.62
N ALA A 130 -0.67 0.92 4.89
CA ALA A 130 0.33 1.79 4.29
C ALA A 130 1.77 1.51 4.77
N GLU A 131 1.95 1.03 6.00
CA GLU A 131 3.24 0.58 6.54
C GLU A 131 3.68 -0.73 5.84
N ALA A 132 2.78 -1.71 5.72
CA ALA A 132 3.04 -2.96 5.04
C ALA A 132 3.42 -2.77 3.55
N LEU A 133 2.77 -1.82 2.85
CA LEU A 133 3.16 -1.45 1.49
C LEU A 133 4.55 -0.82 1.44
N ASP A 134 4.88 0.10 2.34
CA ASP A 134 6.20 0.73 2.34
C ASP A 134 7.33 -0.27 2.61
N GLU A 135 7.12 -1.18 3.57
CA GLU A 135 8.05 -2.29 3.82
C GLU A 135 8.23 -3.15 2.57
N THR A 136 7.14 -3.43 1.85
CA THR A 136 7.18 -4.17 0.59
C THR A 136 7.97 -3.41 -0.48
N ALA A 137 7.75 -2.10 -0.61
CA ALA A 137 8.49 -1.28 -1.56
C ALA A 137 10.00 -1.28 -1.26
N VAL A 138 10.38 -1.13 0.01
CA VAL A 138 11.79 -1.21 0.46
C VAL A 138 12.40 -2.56 0.12
N LEU A 139 11.68 -3.65 0.38
CA LEU A 139 12.13 -5.01 0.06
C LEU A 139 12.41 -5.17 -1.44
N LEU A 140 11.51 -4.65 -2.29
CA LEU A 140 11.65 -4.72 -3.73
C LEU A 140 12.84 -3.91 -4.25
N GLU A 141 13.09 -2.72 -3.69
CA GLU A 141 14.24 -1.90 -4.06
C GLU A 141 15.57 -2.51 -3.66
N GLN A 142 15.65 -3.05 -2.45
CA GLN A 142 16.85 -3.74 -1.98
C GLN A 142 17.17 -4.92 -2.89
N HIS A 143 16.15 -5.70 -3.26
CA HIS A 143 16.31 -6.80 -4.21
C HIS A 143 16.79 -6.30 -5.58
N GLN A 144 16.19 -5.24 -6.14
CA GLN A 144 16.64 -4.64 -7.41
C GLN A 144 18.08 -4.12 -7.34
N ALA A 145 18.49 -3.52 -6.22
CA ALA A 145 19.85 -3.04 -6.01
C ALA A 145 20.87 -4.20 -5.97
N THR A 146 20.50 -5.35 -5.40
CA THR A 146 21.35 -6.56 -5.42
C THR A 146 21.47 -7.21 -6.80
N GLN A 147 20.50 -6.95 -7.68
CA GLN A 147 20.47 -7.42 -9.07
C GLN A 147 21.15 -6.43 -10.04
N GLY A 148 21.86 -5.41 -9.53
CA GLY A 148 22.60 -4.43 -10.32
C GLY A 148 23.59 -5.07 -11.30
N PRO A 149 24.00 -4.32 -12.36
CA PRO A 149 24.67 -4.90 -13.53
C PRO A 149 25.83 -5.77 -13.08
N SER A 150 25.75 -7.06 -13.41
CA SER A 150 26.90 -7.97 -13.31
C SER A 150 28.13 -7.20 -13.79
N PRO A 151 29.23 -7.15 -13.03
CA PRO A 151 30.48 -6.68 -13.59
C PRO A 151 30.74 -7.63 -14.75
N SER A 152 30.44 -7.16 -15.97
CA SER A 152 30.82 -7.82 -17.20
C SER A 152 32.28 -8.11 -16.99
N MET A 153 32.61 -9.39 -16.88
CA MET A 153 33.98 -9.86 -16.90
C MET A 153 34.56 -9.28 -18.18
N ARG A 154 35.19 -8.11 -18.08
CA ARG A 154 36.15 -7.66 -19.06
C ARG A 154 37.20 -8.75 -19.04
N LEU A 155 37.13 -9.63 -20.04
CA LEU A 155 38.22 -10.51 -20.38
C LEU A 155 39.48 -9.63 -20.37
N PRO A 156 40.53 -9.94 -19.62
CA PRO A 156 41.79 -9.22 -19.78
C PRO A 156 42.16 -9.32 -21.25
N ASP A 157 42.42 -8.16 -21.88
CA ASP A 157 42.88 -8.09 -23.26
C ASP A 157 43.98 -9.13 -23.46
N GLN A 158 43.78 -9.95 -24.50
CA GLN A 158 44.72 -11.00 -24.90
C GLN A 158 46.13 -10.38 -24.98
N PRO A 159 47.16 -10.94 -24.30
CA PRO A 159 48.48 -10.34 -24.32
C PRO A 159 48.99 -10.27 -25.77
N PRO A 160 49.67 -9.17 -26.15
CA PRO A 160 50.12 -8.97 -27.53
C PRO A 160 50.99 -10.15 -27.97
N LYS A 161 50.65 -10.76 -29.11
CA LYS A 161 51.45 -11.81 -29.73
C LYS A 161 52.87 -11.26 -29.97
N ARG A 162 53.86 -11.82 -29.28
CA ARG A 162 55.27 -11.51 -29.51
C ARG A 162 55.65 -11.88 -30.95
N PRO A 163 56.32 -11.00 -31.71
CA PRO A 163 56.92 -11.36 -32.98
C PRO A 163 57.94 -12.48 -32.77
N GLY A 164 57.80 -13.58 -33.52
CA GLY A 164 58.76 -14.68 -33.51
C GLY A 164 60.11 -14.26 -34.08
N PRO A 165 61.20 -14.94 -33.70
CA PRO A 165 62.54 -14.57 -34.11
C PRO A 165 62.73 -14.76 -35.61
N THR A 166 63.14 -13.69 -36.30
CA THR A 166 63.78 -13.79 -37.62
C THR A 166 65.17 -14.39 -37.44
N ARG A 167 65.46 -15.30 -38.37
CA ARG A 167 66.61 -16.18 -38.49
C ARG A 167 67.97 -15.47 -38.52
#